data_AF-A0A496PTL4-F1
#
_entry.id   AF-A0A496PTL4-F1
#
_cell.length_a   1.000
_cell.length_b   1.000
_cell.length_c   1.000
_cell.angle_alpha   90.00
_cell.angle_beta   90.00
_cell.angle_gamma   90.00
#
_symmetry.space_group_name_H-M   'P 1'
#
loop_
_entity.id
_entity.type
_entity.pdbx_description
1 polymer ?
#
loop_
_entity_poly.entity_id
_entity_poly.type
_entity_poly.pdbx_seq_one_letter_code
_entity_poly.pdbx_strand_id
1 'polypeptide(L)' 'RKVTEVACELGINMNQLHRWKRKLFEEGQSSFPGKSHLTLEQEELRRLRRELADVTEERDILKKAMGIFSRCQR' A
#
# COMPACT_ATOMS: atom_id res chain seq x y z
N ARG A 1 -33.71 3.70 3.95
CA ARG A 1 -33.68 2.29 4.44
C ARG A 1 -33.07 2.29 5.82
N LYS A 2 -33.62 1.52 6.77
CA LYS A 2 -33.10 1.48 8.14
C LYS A 2 -31.88 0.55 8.20
N VAL A 3 -30.94 0.86 9.09
CA VAL A 3 -29.70 0.06 9.28
C VAL A 3 -30.04 -1.38 9.70
N THR A 4 -31.13 -1.57 10.42
CA THR A 4 -31.68 -2.88 10.82
C THR A 4 -32.11 -3.74 9.64
N GLU A 5 -32.80 -3.15 8.66
CA GLU A 5 -33.29 -3.85 7.47
C GLU A 5 -32.10 -4.32 6.62
N VAL A 6 -31.15 -3.43 6.37
CA VAL A 6 -29.94 -3.74 5.59
C VAL A 6 -29.05 -4.76 6.30
N ALA A 7 -28.92 -4.70 7.62
CA ALA A 7 -28.17 -5.69 8.40
C ALA A 7 -28.80 -7.09 8.31
N CYS A 8 -30.13 -7.17 8.36
CA CYS A 8 -30.87 -8.43 8.24
C CYS A 8 -30.77 -9.01 6.82
N GLU A 9 -30.94 -8.18 5.77
CA GLU A 9 -30.78 -8.58 4.37
C GLU A 9 -29.37 -9.12 4.06
N LEU A 10 -28.33 -8.52 4.64
CA LEU A 10 -26.94 -8.92 4.43
C LEU A 10 -26.47 -10.02 5.38
N GLY A 11 -27.27 -10.40 6.38
CA GLY A 11 -26.87 -11.37 7.41
C GLY A 11 -25.72 -10.89 8.31
N ILE A 12 -25.51 -9.58 8.41
CA ILE A 12 -24.41 -8.96 9.18
C ILE A 12 -24.99 -8.34 10.45
N ASN A 13 -24.21 -8.35 11.55
CA ASN A 13 -24.64 -7.73 12.79
C ASN A 13 -24.80 -6.19 12.62
N MET A 14 -25.95 -5.65 13.04
CA MET A 14 -26.28 -4.22 13.02
C MET A 14 -25.19 -3.34 13.67
N ASN A 15 -24.56 -3.82 14.73
CA ASN A 15 -23.48 -3.10 15.42
C ASN A 15 -22.24 -2.91 14.54
N GLN A 16 -21.95 -3.87 13.66
CA GLN A 16 -20.85 -3.76 12.70
C GLN A 16 -21.19 -2.73 11.62
N LEU A 17 -22.43 -2.73 11.13
CA LEU A 17 -22.88 -1.77 10.14
C LEU A 17 -22.89 -0.32 10.67
N HIS A 18 -23.28 -0.12 11.94
CA HIS A 18 -23.16 1.19 12.60
C HIS A 18 -21.70 1.63 12.75
N ARG A 19 -20.80 0.71 13.12
CA ARG A 19 -19.36 1.00 13.23
C ARG A 19 -18.79 1.39 11.88
N TRP A 20 -19.12 0.68 10.81
CA TRP A 20 -18.67 1.01 9.45
C TRP A 20 -19.24 2.34 8.97
N LYS A 21 -20.51 2.64 9.26
CA LYS A 21 -21.11 3.93 8.93
C LYS A 21 -20.38 5.09 9.65
N ARG A 22 -20.02 4.89 10.92
CA ARG A 22 -19.26 5.88 11.70
C ARG A 22 -17.86 6.08 11.11
N LYS A 23 -17.13 4.98 10.91
CA LYS A 23 -15.79 5.05 10.32
C LYS A 23 -15.81 5.69 8.94
N LEU A 24 -16.76 5.31 8.07
CA LEU A 24 -16.96 5.93 6.76
C LEU A 24 -17.18 7.46 6.83
N PHE A 25 -17.82 7.94 7.88
CA PHE A 25 -18.02 9.37 8.09
C PHE A 25 -16.77 10.07 8.65
N GLU A 26 -16.00 9.40 9.49
CA GLU A 26 -14.80 9.93 10.15
C GLU A 26 -13.53 9.85 9.28
N GLU A 27 -13.30 8.72 8.60
CA GLU A 27 -12.09 8.43 7.81
C GLU A 27 -12.39 8.32 6.30
N GLY A 28 -13.64 8.56 5.87
CA GLY A 28 -14.03 8.53 4.46
C GLY A 28 -13.92 7.14 3.83
N GLN A 29 -13.53 7.08 2.55
CA GLN A 29 -13.39 5.81 1.81
C GLN A 29 -12.25 4.91 2.34
N SER A 30 -11.44 5.38 3.29
CA SER A 30 -10.34 4.63 3.91
C SER A 30 -10.79 3.56 4.92
N SER A 31 -12.07 3.53 5.30
CA SER A 31 -12.55 2.75 6.45
C SER A 31 -12.95 1.30 6.18
N PHE A 32 -12.93 0.84 4.93
CA PHE A 32 -13.38 -0.51 4.60
C PHE A 32 -12.24 -1.53 4.72
N PRO A 33 -12.32 -2.49 5.66
CA PRO A 33 -11.34 -3.57 5.74
C PRO A 33 -11.53 -4.48 4.53
N GLY A 34 -10.62 -4.38 3.56
CA GLY A 34 -10.66 -5.18 2.32
C GLY A 34 -10.34 -4.40 1.05
N LYS A 35 -10.42 -3.07 1.07
CA LYS A 35 -9.80 -2.25 0.03
C LYS A 35 -8.51 -1.68 0.59
N SER A 36 -7.39 -2.23 0.16
CA SER A 36 -6.06 -1.65 0.30
C SER A 36 -6.01 -0.33 -0.49
N HIS A 37 -6.71 0.69 -0.04
CA HIS A 37 -6.24 2.04 -0.31
C HIS A 37 -4.94 2.13 0.49
N LEU A 38 -3.83 1.95 -0.23
CA LEU A 38 -2.54 2.32 0.30
C LEU A 38 -2.73 3.75 0.81
N THR A 39 -2.55 3.97 2.11
CA THR A 39 -2.53 5.35 2.63
C THR A 39 -1.51 6.13 1.79
N LEU A 40 -1.66 7.45 1.66
CA LEU A 40 -0.71 8.26 0.89
C LEU A 40 0.75 7.94 1.30
N GLU A 41 0.97 7.72 2.59
CA GLU A 41 2.24 7.24 3.16
C GLU A 41 2.68 5.87 2.62
N GLN A 42 1.77 4.91 2.46
CA GLN A 42 2.10 3.58 1.90
C GLN A 42 2.38 3.62 0.40
N GLU A 43 1.71 4.51 -0.34
CA GLU A 43 1.98 4.76 -1.76
C GLU A 43 3.37 5.39 -1.93
N GLU A 44 3.69 6.42 -1.14
CA GLU A 44 5.02 7.04 -1.08
C GLU A 44 6.10 6.02 -0.70
N LEU A 45 5.84 5.19 0.31
CA LEU A 45 6.76 4.15 0.75
C LEU A 45 7.00 3.10 -0.35
N ARG A 46 5.97 2.75 -1.13
CA ARG A 46 6.12 1.86 -2.30
C ARG A 46 6.89 2.53 -3.43
N ARG A 47 6.72 3.83 -3.64
CA ARG A 47 7.48 4.60 -4.63
C ARG A 47 8.96 4.66 -4.23
N LEU A 48 9.25 5.06 -3.00
CA LEU A 48 10.61 5.14 -2.46
C LEU A 48 11.33 3.79 -2.50
N ARG A 49 10.64 2.69 -2.17
CA ARG A 49 11.22 1.34 -2.28
C ARG A 49 11.59 0.96 -3.71
N ARG A 50 10.81 1.39 -4.71
CA ARG A 50 11.13 1.16 -6.12
C ARG A 50 12.35 1.97 -6.53
N GLU A 51 12.36 3.27 -6.25
CA GLU A 51 13.48 4.16 -6.56
C GLU A 51 14.79 3.67 -5.91
N LEU A 52 14.74 3.19 -4.66
CA LEU A 52 15.90 2.60 -3.99
C LEU A 52 16.39 1.32 -4.65
N ALA A 53 15.47 0.47 -5.15
CA ALA A 53 15.84 -0.76 -5.83
C ALA A 53 16.56 -0.46 -7.15
N ASP A 54 15.99 0.44 -7.96
CA ASP A 54 16.53 0.84 -9.26
C ASP A 54 17.95 1.44 -9.10
N VAL A 55 18.12 2.39 -8.17
CA VAL A 55 19.43 3.03 -7.91
C VAL A 55 20.45 2.02 -7.36
N THR A 56 20.01 1.06 -6.54
CA THR A 56 20.90 0.02 -6.02
C THR A 56 21.39 -0.89 -7.14
N GLU A 57 20.51 -1.27 -8.06
CA GLU A 57 20.86 -2.09 -9.23
C GLU A 57 21.85 -1.37 -10.13
N GLU A 58 21.57 -0.11 -10.50
CA GLU A 58 22.48 0.72 -11.32
C GLU A 58 23.88 0.82 -10.70
N ARG A 59 23.95 1.12 -9.39
CA ARG A 59 25.21 1.18 -8.66
C ARG A 59 25.97 -0.14 -8.72
N ASP A 60 25.27 -1.26 -8.58
CA ASP A 60 25.89 -2.58 -8.56
C ASP A 60 26.38 -3.00 -9.94
N ILE A 61 25.67 -2.63 -11.01
CA ILE A 61 26.15 -2.77 -12.40
C ILE A 61 27.45 -1.98 -12.58
N LEU A 62 27.47 -0.70 -12.18
CA LEU A 62 28.66 0.15 -12.32
C LEU A 62 29.85 -0.39 -11.52
N LYS A 63 29.63 -0.86 -10.29
CA LYS A 63 30.67 -1.50 -9.47
C LYS A 63 31.24 -2.74 -10.15
N LYS A 64 30.39 -3.60 -10.72
CA LYS A 64 30.84 -4.80 -11.47
C LYS A 64 31.68 -4.40 -12.69
N ALA A 65 31.22 -3.39 -13.44
CA ALA A 65 31.93 -2.88 -14.61
C ALA A 65 33.32 -2.34 -14.23
N MET A 66 33.40 -1.44 -13.23
CA MET A 66 34.68 -0.92 -12.73
C MET A 66 35.62 -2.05 -12.29
N GLY A 67 35.11 -3.05 -11.59
CA GLY A 67 35.91 -4.21 -11.18
C GLY A 67 36.51 -4.97 -12.36
N ILE A 68 35.80 -5.09 -13.48
CA ILE A 68 36.32 -5.70 -14.72
C ILE A 68 37.41 -4.82 -15.33
N PHE A 69 37.14 -3.53 -15.51
CA PHE A 69 38.09 -2.59 -16.10
C PHE A 69 39.41 -2.52 -15.32
N SER A 70 39.35 -2.46 -13.98
CA SER A 70 40.56 -2.45 -13.15
C SER A 70 41.39 -3.73 -13.23
N ARG A 71 40.79 -4.88 -13.58
CA ARG A 71 41.53 -6.14 -13.79
C ARG A 71 42.16 -6.23 -15.17
N CYS A 72 41.58 -5.60 -16.18
CA CYS A 72 42.10 -5.56 -17.55
C CYS A 72 43.25 -4.56 -17.76
N GLN A 73 43.48 -3.64 -16.82
CA GLN A 73 44.55 -2.64 -16.90
C GLN A 73 45.89 -3.12 -16.31
N ARG A 74 45.96 -4.35 -15.78
CA ARG A 74 47.21 -5.08 -15.49
C ARG A 74 47.50 -6.06 -16.60
#